data_AF-A0A419E1M5-F1
#
_entry.id   AF-A0A419E1M5-F1
#
_cell.length_a   1.000
_cell.length_b   1.000
_cell.length_c   1.000
_cell.angle_alpha   90.00
_cell.angle_beta   90.00
_cell.angle_gamma   90.00
#
_symmetry.space_group_name_H-M   'P 1'
#
loop_
_entity.id
_entity.type
_entity.pdbx_description
1 polymer ?
#
loop_
_entity_poly.entity_id
_entity_poly.type
_entity_poly.pdbx_seq_one_letter_code
_entity_poly.pdbx_strand_id
1 'polypeptide(L)'
;MKEFISRIGTFFFLMGIGLFVLFIASDIGRAHGGDPTNYTLLCGAVTLFMVGFLFRRAASPPEAAERFRYIRRIQERREASKKEKNKEQKK
;
A
#
# COMPACT_ATOMS: atom_id res chain seq x y z
N MET A 1 -8.56 15.47 -5.79
CA MET A 1 -9.12 14.63 -4.71
C MET A 1 -8.29 13.38 -4.40
N LYS A 2 -7.86 12.58 -5.40
CA LYS A 2 -7.10 11.34 -5.18
C LYS A 2 -5.76 11.52 -4.46
N GLU A 3 -5.02 12.59 -4.77
CA GLU A 3 -3.80 12.92 -4.01
C GLU A 3 -4.07 13.28 -2.56
N PHE A 4 -5.15 14.03 -2.31
CA PHE A 4 -5.55 14.40 -0.95
C PHE A 4 -5.90 13.15 -0.12
N ILE A 5 -6.63 12.21 -0.72
CA ILE A 5 -6.96 10.91 -0.11
C ILE A 5 -5.68 10.10 0.22
N SER A 6 -4.70 10.10 -0.69
CA SER A 6 -3.41 9.43 -0.46
C SER A 6 -2.61 10.06 0.70
N ARG A 7 -2.61 11.40 0.79
CA ARG A 7 -1.97 12.14 1.90
C ARG A 7 -2.64 11.85 3.24
N ILE A 8 -3.97 11.77 3.25
CA ILE A 8 -4.76 11.38 4.42
C ILE A 8 -4.45 9.95 4.86
N GLY A 9 -4.35 9.01 3.92
CA GLY A 9 -3.94 7.64 4.23
C GLY A 9 -2.55 7.58 4.85
N THR A 10 -1.62 8.42 4.37
CA THR A 10 -0.26 8.53 4.91
C THR A 10 -0.26 9.12 6.32
N PHE A 11 -1.09 10.13 6.58
CA PHE A 11 -1.27 10.72 7.91
C PHE A 11 -1.73 9.68 8.93
N PHE A 12 -2.78 8.90 8.62
CA PHE A 12 -3.24 7.82 9.51
C PHE A 12 -2.16 6.77 9.75
N PHE A 13 -1.35 6.45 8.72
CA PHE A 13 -0.24 5.53 8.86
C PHE A 13 0.83 6.05 9.84
N LEU A 14 1.19 7.34 9.74
CA LEU A 14 2.14 7.98 10.66
C LEU A 14 1.63 8.01 12.10
N MET A 15 0.35 8.33 12.29
CA MET A 15 -0.30 8.26 13.61
C MET A 15 -0.31 6.84 14.17
N GLY A 16 -0.54 5.83 13.32
CA GLY A 16 -0.46 4.41 13.68
C GLY A 16 0.94 4.01 14.15
N ILE A 17 1.99 4.47 13.47
CA ILE A 17 3.39 4.28 13.91
C ILE A 17 3.60 4.92 15.28
N GLY A 18 3.13 6.16 15.48
CA GLY A 18 3.23 6.85 16.77
C GLY A 18 2.60 6.07 17.92
N LEU A 19 1.35 5.60 17.75
CA LEU A 19 0.69 4.77 18.76
C LEU A 19 1.39 3.42 18.97
N PHE A 20 1.94 2.82 17.92
CA PHE A 20 2.67 1.56 18.03
C PHE A 20 3.97 1.72 18.83
N VAL A 21 4.69 2.83 18.63
CA VAL A 21 5.88 3.16 19.43
C VAL A 21 5.49 3.37 20.90
N LEU A 22 4.40 4.07 21.17
CA LEU A 22 3.88 4.24 22.54
C LEU A 22 3.46 2.92 23.18
N PHE A 23 2.89 2.00 22.40
CA PHE A 23 2.57 0.65 22.87
C PHE A 23 3.84 -0.11 23.27
N ILE A 24 4.89 -0.09 22.43
CA ILE A 24 6.18 -0.73 22.77
C ILE A 24 6.76 -0.11 24.05
N ALA A 25 6.72 1.22 24.17
CA ALA A 25 7.18 1.91 25.37
C ALA A 25 6.38 1.49 26.63
N SER A 26 5.06 1.34 26.51
CA SER A 26 4.19 0.85 27.59
C SER A 26 4.54 -0.59 27.99
N ASP A 27 4.82 -1.46 27.03
CA ASP A 27 5.17 -2.86 27.30
C ASP A 27 6.56 -3.00 27.94
N ILE A 28 7.53 -2.18 27.52
CA ILE A 28 8.84 -2.10 28.18
C ILE A 28 8.71 -1.57 29.60
N GLY A 29 7.85 -0.56 29.83
CA GLY A 29 7.57 -0.02 31.16
C GLY A 29 7.05 -1.07 32.14
N ARG A 30 6.19 -1.99 31.66
CA ARG A 30 5.73 -3.14 32.44
C ARG A 30 6.91 -4.03 32.89
N ALA A 31 7.89 -4.28 32.03
CA ALA A 31 9.05 -5.10 32.37
C ALA A 31 9.91 -4.50 33.50
N HIS A 32 9.81 -3.18 33.71
CA HIS A 32 10.53 -2.44 34.77
C HIS A 32 9.65 -2.11 36.00
N GLY A 33 8.49 -2.77 36.17
CA GLY A 33 7.61 -2.59 37.32
C GLY A 33 6.63 -1.41 37.19
N GLY A 34 6.44 -0.88 35.98
CA GLY A 34 5.42 0.12 35.67
C GLY A 34 4.00 -0.46 35.49
N ASP A 35 3.09 0.39 35.04
CA ASP A 35 1.69 0.06 34.75
C ASP A 35 1.53 -1.10 33.74
N PRO A 36 0.38 -1.81 33.76
CA PRO A 36 0.11 -2.91 32.84
C PRO A 36 0.12 -2.47 31.37
N THR A 37 0.47 -3.39 30.47
CA THR A 37 0.54 -3.16 29.02
C THR A 37 -0.78 -2.58 28.49
N ASN A 38 -0.70 -1.41 27.87
CA ASN A 38 -1.89 -0.71 27.39
C ASN A 38 -2.27 -1.17 25.97
N TYR A 39 -3.05 -2.25 25.89
CA TYR A 39 -3.52 -2.83 24.62
C TYR A 39 -4.43 -1.89 23.81
N THR A 40 -4.98 -0.85 24.42
CA THR A 40 -5.75 0.19 23.71
C THR A 40 -4.86 0.90 22.70
N LEU A 41 -3.58 1.13 23.03
CA LEU A 41 -2.60 1.72 22.11
C LEU A 41 -2.36 0.82 20.89
N LEU A 42 -2.26 -0.50 21.12
CA LEU A 42 -2.10 -1.49 20.05
C LEU A 42 -3.34 -1.54 19.15
N CYS A 43 -4.54 -1.63 19.75
CA CYS A 43 -5.80 -1.64 19.00
C CYS A 43 -5.99 -0.36 18.18
N GLY A 44 -5.64 0.79 18.77
CA GLY A 44 -5.61 2.08 18.08
C GLY A 44 -4.64 2.09 16.90
N ALA A 45 -3.41 1.62 17.10
CA ALA A 45 -2.40 1.53 16.03
C ALA A 45 -2.87 0.65 14.87
N VAL A 46 -3.40 -0.55 15.15
CA VAL A 46 -3.93 -1.48 14.14
C VAL A 46 -5.10 -0.85 13.37
N THR A 47 -6.01 -0.17 14.08
CA THR A 47 -7.15 0.52 13.46
C THR A 47 -6.66 1.62 12.52
N LEU A 48 -5.69 2.43 12.95
CA LEU A 48 -5.09 3.49 12.13
C LEU A 48 -4.36 2.93 10.90
N PHE A 49 -3.65 1.81 11.04
CA PHE A 49 -3.03 1.13 9.91
C PHE A 49 -4.05 0.59 8.91
N MET A 50 -5.13 -0.03 9.39
CA MET A 50 -6.22 -0.49 8.52
C MET A 50 -6.86 0.66 7.75
N VAL A 51 -7.22 1.73 8.45
CA VAL A 51 -7.81 2.93 7.85
C VAL A 51 -6.84 3.57 6.84
N GLY A 52 -5.58 3.76 7.22
CA GLY A 52 -4.54 4.29 6.33
C GLY A 52 -4.31 3.41 5.09
N PHE A 53 -4.35 2.09 5.26
CA PHE A 53 -4.24 1.13 4.16
C PHE A 53 -5.43 1.20 3.19
N LEU A 54 -6.66 1.32 3.71
CA LEU A 54 -7.85 1.48 2.88
C LEU A 54 -7.79 2.77 2.05
N PHE A 55 -7.40 3.89 2.65
CA PHE A 55 -7.22 5.16 1.93
C PHE A 55 -6.09 5.09 0.89
N ARG A 56 -5.01 4.38 1.19
CA ARG A 56 -3.92 4.16 0.24
C ARG A 56 -4.31 3.23 -0.91
N ARG A 57 -5.15 2.22 -0.66
CA ARG A 57 -5.68 1.33 -1.69
C ARG A 57 -6.68 2.04 -2.61
N ALA A 58 -7.41 3.03 -2.10
CA ALA A 58 -8.29 3.87 -2.89
C ALA A 58 -7.54 4.87 -3.79
N ALA A 59 -6.24 5.08 -3.56
CA ALA A 59 -5.42 5.89 -4.45
C ALA A 59 -5.25 5.17 -5.80
N SER A 60 -5.45 5.91 -6.91
CA SER A 60 -5.25 5.34 -8.24
C SER A 60 -3.79 4.97 -8.47
N PRO A 61 -3.52 3.89 -9.24
CA PRO A 61 -2.16 3.54 -9.63
C PRO A 61 -1.45 4.78 -10.20
N PRO A 62 -0.18 5.02 -9.84
CA PRO A 62 0.56 6.11 -10.44
C PRO A 62 0.49 5.99 -11.96
N GLU A 63 0.36 7.13 -12.66
CA GLU A 63 0.41 7.14 -14.13
C GLU A 63 1.62 6.34 -14.58
N ALA A 64 1.39 5.39 -15.50
CA ALA A 64 2.40 4.44 -15.92
C ALA A 64 3.65 5.21 -16.33
N ALA A 65 4.74 5.02 -15.57
CA ALA A 65 5.99 5.73 -15.83
C ALA A 65 6.38 5.52 -17.30
N GLU A 66 6.56 6.62 -18.03
CA GLU A 66 6.96 6.59 -19.46
C GLU A 66 8.26 5.80 -19.73
N ARG A 67 9.00 5.48 -18.68
CA ARG A 67 10.25 4.69 -18.69
C ARG A 67 10.08 3.32 -19.36
N PHE A 68 8.89 2.72 -19.34
CA PHE A 68 8.63 1.40 -19.95
C PHE A 68 7.83 1.44 -21.24
N ARG A 69 7.64 2.62 -21.87
CA ARG A 69 6.91 2.75 -23.15
C ARG A 69 7.48 1.84 -24.24
N TYR A 70 8.80 1.69 -24.27
CA TYR A 70 9.49 0.90 -25.29
C TYR A 70 9.25 -0.61 -25.13
N ILE A 71 9.35 -1.12 -23.90
CA ILE A 71 9.10 -2.54 -23.60
C ILE A 71 7.64 -2.91 -23.88
N ARG A 72 6.70 -2.02 -23.55
CA ARG A 72 5.28 -2.20 -23.83
C ARG A 72 4.99 -2.29 -25.33
N ARG A 73 5.58 -1.41 -26.16
CA ARG A 73 5.45 -1.48 -27.63
C ARG A 73 5.98 -2.79 -28.21
N ILE A 74 7.05 -3.36 -27.64
CA ILE A 74 7.60 -4.64 -28.09
C ILE A 74 6.64 -5.79 -27.75
N GLN A 75 6.04 -5.79 -26.56
CA GLN A 75 5.03 -6.79 -26.17
C GLN A 75 3.79 -6.72 -27.05
N GLU A 76 3.24 -5.51 -27.27
CA GLU A 76 2.06 -5.30 -28.12
C GLU A 76 2.32 -5.78 -29.57
N ARG A 77 3.52 -5.54 -30.13
CA ARG A 77 3.90 -6.08 -31.45
C ARG A 77 4.00 -7.62 -31.46
N ARG A 78 4.56 -8.23 -30.41
CA ARG A 78 4.66 -9.70 -30.30
C ARG A 78 3.28 -10.36 -30.21
N GLU A 79 2.36 -9.75 -29.48
CA GLU A 79 0.98 -10.22 -29.37
C GLU A 79 0.21 -10.08 -30.69
N ALA A 80 0.39 -8.96 -31.40
CA ALA A 80 -0.18 -8.76 -32.74
C ALA A 80 0.33 -9.82 -33.73
N SER A 81 1.65 -10.05 -33.79
CA SER A 81 2.23 -11.07 -34.68
C SER A 81 1.84 -12.50 -34.29
N LYS A 82 1.62 -12.79 -33.00
CA LYS A 82 1.08 -14.10 -32.58
C LYS A 82 -0.37 -14.29 -33.04
N LYS A 83 -1.20 -13.23 -32.98
CA LYS A 83 -2.61 -13.29 -33.42
C LYS A 83 -2.73 -13.46 -34.94
N GLU A 84 -1.85 -12.85 -35.72
CA GLU A 84 -1.79 -13.03 -37.18
C GLU A 84 -1.42 -14.47 -37.56
N LYS A 85 -0.36 -15.02 -36.94
CA LYS A 85 0.04 -16.42 -37.16
C LYS A 85 -1.04 -17.43 -36.78
N ASN A 86 -1.79 -17.17 -35.70
CA ASN A 86 -2.90 -18.03 -35.29
C ASN A 86 -4.13 -17.92 -36.22
N LYS A 87 -4.29 -16.82 -36.95
CA LYS A 87 -5.35 -16.66 -37.96
C LYS A 87 -4.98 -17.36 -39.27
N GLU A 88 -3.70 -17.31 -39.66
CA GLU A 88 -3.18 -18.03 -40.83
C GLU A 88 -3.19 -19.56 -40.62
N GLN A 89 -2.93 -20.04 -39.41
CA GLN A 89 -3.01 -21.48 -39.09
C GLN A 89 -4.45 -22.03 -38.99
N LYS A 90 -5.47 -21.16 -38.92
CA LYS A 90 -6.89 -21.55 -38.81
C LYS A 90 -7.65 -21.47 -40.14
N LYS A 91 -6.97 -21.13 -41.23
CA LYS A 91 -7.52 -20.95 -42.58
C LYS A 91 -7.01 -22.05 -43.50
#